data_AF-A0A9X9BYT7-F1
#
_entry.id   AF-A0A9X9BYT7-F1
#
_cell.length_a   1.000
_cell.length_b   1.000
_cell.length_c   1.000
_cell.angle_alpha   90.00
_cell.angle_beta   90.00
_cell.angle_gamma   90.00
#
_symmetry.space_group_name_H-M   'P 1'
#
loop_
_entity.id
_entity.type
_entity.pdbx_description
1 polymer ?
#
loop_
_entity_poly.entity_id
_entity_poly.type
_entity_poly.pdbx_seq_one_letter_code
_entity_poly.pdbx_strand_id
1 'polypeptide(L)'
;MKSTPIALLLTALAAPFAAQAASFDCAKAASRDEQAICANRTLNDLDVQMATQYQLLRGLFAMGARGAMQDSQQAWLAKRQRCGGDTACLLKSYRTRIAELDDIYRRIDKPL
;
A
#
# COMPACT_ATOMS: atom_id res chain seq x y z
N MET A 1 -9.04 62.50 14.87
CA MET A 1 -9.20 61.57 13.73
C MET A 1 -8.07 60.56 13.81
N LYS A 2 -8.33 59.33 14.26
CA LYS A 2 -7.32 58.27 14.37
C LYS A 2 -7.71 57.15 13.40
N SER A 3 -6.91 56.98 12.35
CA SER A 3 -7.14 55.99 11.30
C SER A 3 -6.56 54.65 11.73
N THR A 4 -7.41 53.63 11.87
CA THR A 4 -7.01 52.24 12.12
C THR A 4 -6.73 51.53 10.79
N PRO A 5 -5.62 50.79 10.65
CA PRO A 5 -5.35 50.01 9.44
C PRO A 5 -6.18 48.72 9.46
N ILE A 6 -6.83 48.43 8.33
CA ILE A 6 -7.54 47.17 8.10
C ILE A 6 -6.47 46.09 7.87
N ALA A 7 -6.27 45.22 8.86
CA ALA A 7 -5.44 44.04 8.72
C ALA A 7 -6.18 42.99 7.88
N LEU A 8 -5.69 42.75 6.66
CA LEU A 8 -6.19 41.69 5.78
C LEU A 8 -5.72 40.34 6.33
N LEU A 9 -6.58 39.62 7.06
CA LEU A 9 -6.31 38.24 7.46
C LEU A 9 -6.32 37.35 6.21
N LEU A 10 -5.15 36.86 5.79
CA LEU A 10 -5.07 35.71 4.89
C LEU A 10 -5.47 34.45 5.68
N THR A 11 -6.71 34.01 5.50
CA THR A 11 -7.15 32.67 5.92
C THR A 11 -6.41 31.62 5.08
N ALA A 12 -5.42 30.96 5.70
CA ALA A 12 -4.75 29.81 5.11
C ALA A 12 -5.76 28.67 4.90
N LEU A 13 -6.04 28.35 3.64
CA LEU A 13 -6.86 27.21 3.26
C LEU A 13 -6.07 25.93 3.60
N ALA A 14 -6.33 25.34 4.76
CA ALA A 14 -5.79 24.02 5.10
C ALA A 14 -6.43 23.00 4.16
N ALA A 15 -5.75 22.64 3.08
CA ALA A 15 -6.16 21.55 2.22
C ALA A 15 -6.15 20.26 3.07
N PRO A 16 -7.22 19.45 3.03
CA PRO A 16 -7.23 18.18 3.73
C PRO A 16 -6.15 17.30 3.11
N PHE A 17 -5.08 17.04 3.86
CA PHE A 17 -4.18 15.93 3.53
C PHE A 17 -5.02 14.66 3.69
N ALA A 18 -5.52 14.12 2.58
CA ALA A 18 -6.10 12.80 2.59
C ALA A 18 -5.02 11.86 3.12
N ALA A 19 -5.28 11.24 4.28
CA ALA A 19 -4.36 10.29 4.87
C ALA A 19 -4.16 9.13 3.87
N GLN A 20 -3.00 9.11 3.22
CA GLN A 20 -2.58 8.06 2.30
C GLN A 20 -1.98 6.94 3.14
N ALA A 21 -2.79 5.94 3.49
CA ALA A 21 -2.32 4.78 4.22
C ALA A 21 -1.86 3.73 3.20
N ALA A 22 -0.65 3.87 2.65
CA ALA A 22 0.00 2.72 1.98
C ALA A 22 0.65 1.83 3.05
N SER A 23 1.10 0.63 2.68
CA SER A 23 1.89 -0.21 3.57
C SER A 23 3.32 0.33 3.79
N PHE A 24 3.62 1.51 3.26
CA PHE A 24 4.88 2.23 3.34
C PHE A 24 4.62 3.75 3.42
N ASP A 25 5.65 4.51 3.73
CA ASP A 25 5.57 5.97 3.83
C ASP A 25 5.52 6.61 2.44
N CYS A 26 4.35 7.12 2.06
CA CYS A 26 4.15 7.78 0.76
C CYS A 26 5.03 9.01 0.55
N ALA A 27 5.51 9.66 1.61
CA ALA A 27 6.45 10.77 1.48
C ALA A 27 7.85 10.31 1.04
N LYS A 28 8.14 9.00 1.16
CA LYS A 28 9.41 8.37 0.78
C LYS A 28 9.32 7.55 -0.52
N ALA A 29 8.17 7.56 -1.19
CA ALA A 29 7.94 6.82 -2.43
C ALA A 29 8.91 7.29 -3.53
N ALA A 30 9.83 6.42 -3.94
CA ALA A 30 10.88 6.78 -4.91
C ALA A 30 10.63 6.16 -6.28
N SER A 31 10.00 4.99 -6.34
CA SER A 31 9.72 4.30 -7.59
C SER A 31 8.38 4.71 -8.21
N ARG A 32 8.25 4.54 -9.53
CA ARG A 32 7.03 4.95 -10.26
C ARG A 32 5.78 4.17 -9.84
N ASP A 33 5.93 2.90 -9.46
CA ASP A 33 4.83 2.09 -8.92
C ASP A 33 4.40 2.59 -7.55
N GLU A 34 5.33 2.89 -6.66
CA GLU A 34 5.02 3.45 -5.32
C GLU A 34 4.31 4.80 -5.41
N GLN A 35 4.78 5.68 -6.30
CA GLN A 35 4.12 6.97 -6.55
C GLN A 35 2.69 6.78 -7.06
N ALA A 36 2.47 5.83 -7.98
CA ALA A 36 1.13 5.52 -8.48
C ALA A 36 0.23 4.91 -7.39
N ILE A 37 0.78 4.06 -6.52
CA ILE A 37 0.06 3.51 -5.35
C ILE A 37 -0.37 4.63 -4.41
N CYS A 38 0.52 5.58 -4.11
CA CYS A 38 0.22 6.71 -3.23
C CYS A 38 -0.80 7.69 -3.84
N ALA A 39 -0.74 7.91 -5.16
CA ALA A 39 -1.64 8.83 -5.85
C ALA A 39 -3.05 8.26 -6.11
N ASN A 40 -3.25 6.94 -5.98
CA ASN A 40 -4.50 6.27 -6.30
C ASN A 40 -5.06 5.54 -5.08
N ARG A 41 -6.21 6.01 -4.57
CA ARG A 41 -6.84 5.46 -3.36
C ARG A 41 -7.11 3.95 -3.45
N THR A 42 -7.57 3.46 -4.60
CA THR A 42 -7.85 2.03 -4.78
C THR A 42 -6.58 1.19 -4.73
N LEU A 43 -5.47 1.66 -5.32
CA LEU A 43 -4.19 0.99 -5.23
C LEU A 43 -3.62 1.04 -3.80
N ASN A 44 -3.80 2.16 -3.11
CA ASN A 44 -3.42 2.35 -1.72
C ASN A 44 -4.12 1.34 -0.79
N ASP A 45 -5.44 1.19 -0.92
CA ASP A 45 -6.23 0.25 -0.12
C ASP A 45 -5.82 -1.22 -0.42
N LEU A 46 -5.56 -1.55 -1.69
CA LEU A 46 -5.07 -2.88 -2.09
C LEU A 46 -3.66 -3.18 -1.56
N ASP A 47 -2.81 -2.16 -1.47
CA ASP A 47 -1.46 -2.28 -0.92
C ASP A 47 -1.49 -2.62 0.57
N VAL A 48 -2.33 -1.93 1.35
CA VAL A 48 -2.56 -2.24 2.75
C VAL A 48 -3.12 -3.65 2.91
N GLN A 49 -4.17 -4.01 2.16
CA GLN A 49 -4.78 -5.33 2.24
C GLN A 49 -3.73 -6.44 1.99
N MET A 50 -2.98 -6.31 0.91
CA MET A 50 -1.94 -7.27 0.53
C MET A 50 -0.87 -7.39 1.64
N ALA A 51 -0.38 -6.26 2.16
CA ALA A 51 0.67 -6.25 3.16
C ALA A 51 0.20 -6.85 4.49
N THR A 52 -1.01 -6.49 4.95
CA THR A 52 -1.60 -7.05 6.18
C THR A 52 -1.73 -8.56 6.09
N GLN A 53 -2.25 -9.06 4.97
CA GLN A 53 -2.44 -10.49 4.76
C GLN A 53 -1.11 -11.25 4.68
N TYR A 54 -0.11 -10.70 3.98
CA TYR A 54 1.22 -11.27 3.95
C TYR A 54 1.84 -11.34 5.35
N GLN A 55 1.75 -10.28 6.16
CA GLN A 55 2.30 -10.28 7.52
C GLN A 55 1.61 -11.31 8.42
N LEU A 56 0.28 -11.42 8.34
CA LEU A 56 -0.48 -12.45 9.05
C LEU A 56 0.02 -13.84 8.69
N LEU A 57 0.02 -14.18 7.40
CA LEU A 57 0.41 -15.50 6.92
C LEU A 57 1.86 -15.83 7.26
N ARG A 58 2.78 -14.89 7.06
CA ARG A 58 4.19 -15.07 7.43
C ARG A 58 4.38 -15.39 8.91
N GLY A 59 3.53 -14.84 9.78
CA GLY A 59 3.51 -15.13 11.21
C GLY A 59 2.99 -16.52 11.56
N LEU A 60 2.09 -17.09 10.76
CA LEU A 60 1.50 -18.41 10.98
C LEU A 60 2.43 -19.57 10.58
N PHE A 61 3.34 -19.35 9.63
CA PHE A 61 4.24 -20.40 9.16
C PHE A 61 5.56 -20.46 9.94
N ALA A 62 6.03 -21.68 10.19
CA ALA A 62 7.36 -21.98 10.72
C ALA A 62 8.47 -21.71 9.68
N MET A 63 9.73 -21.86 10.09
CA MET A 63 10.88 -21.76 9.18
C MET A 63 10.74 -22.73 7.99
N GLY A 64 11.40 -22.42 6.87
CA GLY A 64 11.21 -23.13 5.60
C GLY A 64 10.02 -22.53 4.83
N ALA A 65 8.78 -22.83 5.23
CA ALA A 65 7.59 -22.29 4.59
C ALA A 65 7.53 -20.75 4.66
N ARG A 66 7.90 -20.18 5.81
CA ARG A 66 8.08 -18.73 5.96
C ARG A 66 9.12 -18.16 4.98
N GLY A 67 10.24 -18.85 4.78
CA GLY A 67 11.31 -18.43 3.87
C GLY A 67 10.83 -18.42 2.42
N ALA A 68 10.19 -19.50 1.97
CA ALA A 68 9.61 -19.58 0.64
C ALA A 68 8.55 -18.48 0.39
N MET A 69 7.76 -18.14 1.42
CA MET A 69 6.80 -17.03 1.35
C MET A 69 7.49 -15.67 1.22
N GLN A 70 8.60 -15.44 1.93
CA GLN A 70 9.41 -14.23 1.82
C GLN A 70 10.01 -14.08 0.42
N ASP A 71 10.57 -15.16 -0.13
CA ASP A 71 11.15 -15.17 -1.48
C ASP A 71 10.08 -14.89 -2.55
N SER A 72 8.92 -15.54 -2.44
CA SER A 72 7.77 -15.29 -3.30
C SER A 72 7.30 -13.82 -3.22
N GLN A 73 7.28 -13.23 -2.03
CA GLN A 73 6.90 -11.83 -1.84
C GLN A 73 7.91 -10.88 -2.49
N GLN A 74 9.20 -11.13 -2.35
CA GLN A 74 10.24 -10.31 -2.98
C GLN A 74 10.18 -10.40 -4.51
N ALA A 75 9.94 -11.59 -5.06
CA ALA A 75 9.74 -11.77 -6.49
C ALA A 75 8.49 -11.03 -7.00
N TRP A 76 7.41 -11.05 -6.22
CA TRP A 76 6.20 -10.28 -6.53
C TRP A 76 6.44 -8.76 -6.48
N LEU A 77 7.18 -8.24 -5.50
CA LEU A 77 7.54 -6.81 -5.43
C LEU A 77 8.32 -6.38 -6.68
N ALA A 78 9.30 -7.19 -7.11
CA ALA A 78 10.03 -6.92 -8.36
C ALA A 78 9.11 -6.94 -9.59
N LYS A 79 8.08 -7.82 -9.61
CA LYS A 79 7.06 -7.86 -10.68
C LYS A 79 6.17 -6.62 -10.66
N ARG A 80 5.71 -6.20 -9.49
CA ARG A 80 4.91 -4.97 -9.31
C ARG A 80 5.69 -3.75 -9.79
N GLN A 81 6.96 -3.64 -9.42
CA GLN A 81 7.82 -2.53 -9.82
C GLN A 81 7.96 -2.40 -11.35
N ARG A 82 7.97 -3.53 -12.08
CA ARG A 82 7.97 -3.53 -13.56
C ARG A 82 6.71 -2.94 -14.19
N CYS A 83 5.60 -2.82 -13.46
CA CYS A 83 4.41 -2.10 -13.95
C CYS A 83 4.66 -0.58 -14.05
N GLY A 84 5.67 -0.03 -13.36
CA GLY A 84 5.84 1.42 -13.26
C GLY A 84 4.55 2.08 -12.78
N GLY A 85 4.14 3.17 -13.42
CA GLY A 85 2.90 3.89 -13.09
C GLY A 85 1.62 3.36 -13.75
N ASP A 86 1.66 2.21 -14.45
CA ASP A 86 0.48 1.65 -15.11
C ASP A 86 -0.52 1.13 -14.06
N THR A 87 -1.61 1.88 -13.87
CA THR A 87 -2.66 1.55 -12.90
C THR A 87 -3.34 0.21 -13.19
N ALA A 88 -3.58 -0.14 -14.45
CA ALA A 88 -4.23 -1.40 -14.79
C ALA A 88 -3.32 -2.60 -14.50
N CYS A 89 -2.02 -2.48 -14.82
CA CYS A 89 -1.01 -3.47 -14.46
C CYS A 89 -0.91 -3.66 -12.94
N LEU A 90 -0.85 -2.56 -12.19
CA LEU A 90 -0.78 -2.58 -10.72
C LEU A 90 -2.02 -3.23 -10.11
N LEU A 91 -3.22 -2.83 -10.53
CA LEU A 91 -4.48 -3.42 -10.08
C LEU A 91 -4.49 -4.94 -10.29
N LYS A 92 -4.08 -5.40 -11.47
CA LYS A 92 -3.96 -6.83 -11.75
C LYS A 92 -2.94 -7.51 -10.85
N SER A 93 -1.76 -6.90 -10.69
CA SER A 93 -0.67 -7.44 -9.84
C SER A 93 -1.11 -7.63 -8.38
N TYR A 94 -1.80 -6.64 -7.81
CA TYR A 94 -2.34 -6.71 -6.44
C TYR A 94 -3.43 -7.78 -6.31
N ARG A 95 -4.43 -7.77 -7.20
CA ARG A 95 -5.53 -8.76 -7.15
C ARG A 95 -5.04 -10.18 -7.26
N THR A 96 -4.09 -10.45 -8.16
CA THR A 96 -3.46 -11.76 -8.29
C THR A 96 -2.75 -12.16 -7.00
N ARG A 97 -1.96 -11.26 -6.40
CA ARG A 97 -1.23 -11.57 -5.17
C ARG A 97 -2.13 -11.82 -3.97
N ILE A 98 -3.15 -11.00 -3.80
CA ILE A 98 -4.14 -11.18 -2.72
C ILE A 98 -4.85 -12.52 -2.89
N ALA A 99 -5.25 -12.89 -4.11
CA ALA A 99 -5.87 -14.19 -4.38
C ALA A 99 -4.92 -15.38 -4.05
N GLU A 100 -3.64 -15.28 -4.38
CA GLU A 100 -2.63 -16.29 -3.99
C GLU A 100 -2.53 -16.44 -2.47
N LEU A 101 -2.46 -15.33 -1.74
CA LEU A 101 -2.39 -15.32 -0.29
C LEU A 101 -3.70 -15.85 0.33
N ASP A 102 -4.85 -15.56 -0.27
CA ASP A 102 -6.16 -16.07 0.15
C ASP A 102 -6.24 -17.58 -0.01
N ASP A 103 -5.73 -18.12 -1.12
CA ASP A 103 -5.64 -19.55 -1.35
C ASP A 103 -4.74 -20.23 -0.33
N ILE A 104 -3.62 -19.62 0.03
CA ILE A 104 -2.74 -20.13 1.09
C ILE A 104 -3.52 -20.13 2.42
N TYR A 105 -4.18 -19.03 2.78
CA TYR A 105 -4.95 -18.92 4.02
C TYR A 105 -6.08 -19.96 4.12
N ARG A 106 -6.76 -20.25 3.01
CA ARG A 106 -7.83 -21.27 2.95
C ARG A 106 -7.34 -22.69 3.17
N ARG A 107 -6.07 -22.98 2.84
CA ARG A 107 -5.46 -24.31 2.97
C ARG A 107 -4.82 -24.55 4.33
N ILE A 108 -4.73 -23.52 5.18
CA ILE A 108 -4.29 -23.70 6.56
C ILE A 108 -5.38 -24.48 7.30
N ASP A 109 -5.00 -25.60 7.90
CA ASP A 109 -5.85 -26.30 8.85
C ASP A 109 -5.94 -25.47 10.14
N LYS A 110 -7.15 -25.03 10.48
CA LYS A 110 -7.39 -24.09 11.59
C LYS A 110 -8.02 -24.89 12.72
N PRO A 111 -7.40 -24.95 13.91
CA PRO A 111 -8.11 -25.42 15.08
C PRO A 111 -9.25 -24.42 15.36
N LEU A 112 -10.48 -24.86 15.15
CA LEU A 112 -11.69 -24.11 15.53
C LEU A 112 -11.76 -23.95 17.05
#